data_AF-A0A2E3C8Y8-F1
#
_entry.id   AF-A0A2E3C8Y8-F1
#
_cell.length_a   1.000
_cell.length_b   1.000
_cell.length_c   1.000
_cell.angle_alpha   90.00
_cell.angle_beta   90.00
_cell.angle_gamma   90.00
#
_symmetry.space_group_name_H-M   'P 1'
#
loop_
_entity.id
_entity.type
_entity.pdbx_description
1 polymer ?
#
loop_
_entity_poly.entity_id
_entity_poly.type
_entity_poly.pdbx_seq_one_letter_code
_entity_poly.pdbx_strand_id
1 'polypeptide(L)'
;MIFGLSPGDKVAIEFIKWISAIVIVVSPWIFLRLENKIAKIALTGLWILGILTLSLLYLGLLVDSYLGPQLGFNENGNPMNWFMIMIGLLSAAPFAFTAYNGNLKKPIRSSMLIGVALLILIGPAVFNSVAFTVYTQEGGEWKCGDDPMYGCEVDIPTQPEDWDMAQNLGLVVCNLLPASIVFCIWFISRRMAE
;
A
#
# COMPACT_ATOMS: atom_id res chain seq x y z
N MET A 1 12.11 15.72 -8.40
CA MET A 1 11.76 16.48 -7.19
C MET A 1 10.38 17.08 -7.44
N ILE A 2 9.33 16.63 -6.75
CA ILE A 2 7.94 17.04 -7.05
C ILE A 2 7.24 17.68 -5.84
N PHE A 3 7.61 17.34 -4.60
CA PHE A 3 7.10 18.01 -3.38
C PHE A 3 8.20 18.06 -2.31
N GLY A 4 8.61 19.26 -1.90
CA GLY A 4 9.73 19.49 -0.97
C GLY A 4 9.27 19.68 0.48
N LEU A 5 8.80 18.61 1.12
CA LEU A 5 8.60 18.61 2.57
C LEU A 5 9.92 18.23 3.25
N SER A 6 10.35 19.05 4.21
CA SER A 6 11.53 18.73 5.02
C SER A 6 11.18 17.60 6.00
N PRO A 7 12.12 16.72 6.38
CA PRO A 7 11.94 15.76 7.47
C PRO A 7 11.52 16.42 8.81
N GLY A 8 11.79 17.72 8.96
CA GLY A 8 11.34 18.53 10.10
C GLY A 8 9.83 18.85 10.10
N ASP A 9 9.14 18.70 8.97
CA ASP A 9 7.72 19.05 8.79
C ASP A 9 6.79 17.92 9.26
N LYS A 10 7.08 17.35 10.44
CA LYS A 10 6.35 16.20 11.02
C LYS A 10 4.84 16.43 11.08
N VAL A 11 4.41 17.67 11.36
CA VAL A 11 2.99 18.03 11.43
C VAL A 11 2.31 17.92 10.06
N ALA A 12 2.96 18.39 9.00
CA ALA A 12 2.41 18.34 7.64
C ALA A 12 2.37 16.89 7.12
N ILE A 13 3.42 16.11 7.39
CA ILE A 13 3.51 14.69 7.03
C ILE A 13 2.40 13.88 7.73
N GLU A 14 2.23 14.07 9.04
CA GLU A 14 1.15 13.41 9.80
C GLU A 14 -0.22 13.85 9.30
N PHE A 15 -0.42 15.14 9.02
CA PHE A 15 -1.67 15.64 8.47
C PHE A 15 -2.02 14.99 7.13
N ILE A 16 -1.06 14.93 6.19
CA ILE A 16 -1.23 14.29 4.88
C ILE A 16 -1.53 12.79 5.04
N LYS A 17 -0.82 12.11 5.96
CA LYS A 17 -1.05 10.69 6.26
C LYS A 17 -2.50 10.44 6.70
N TRP A 18 -2.98 11.18 7.68
CA TRP A 18 -4.30 10.98 8.26
C TRP A 18 -5.43 11.41 7.33
N ILE A 19 -5.31 12.56 6.64
CA ILE A 19 -6.35 13.00 5.72
C ILE A 19 -6.51 12.03 4.55
N SER A 20 -5.39 11.52 4.02
CA SER A 20 -5.41 10.52 2.94
C SER A 20 -6.05 9.23 3.43
N ALA A 21 -5.71 8.75 4.63
CA ALA A 21 -6.31 7.56 5.20
C ALA A 21 -7.83 7.70 5.38
N ILE A 22 -8.32 8.84 5.89
CA ILE A 22 -9.75 9.11 6.01
C ILE A 22 -10.43 9.07 4.64
N VAL A 23 -9.87 9.75 3.65
CA VAL A 23 -10.39 9.75 2.27
C VAL A 23 -10.44 8.33 1.70
N ILE A 24 -9.39 7.54 1.88
CA ILE A 24 -9.28 6.17 1.38
C ILE A 24 -10.34 5.25 2.00
N VAL A 25 -10.56 5.36 3.30
CA VAL A 25 -11.51 4.50 4.02
C VAL A 25 -12.96 4.95 3.78
N VAL A 26 -13.24 6.24 3.87
CA VAL A 26 -14.61 6.77 3.87
C VAL A 26 -15.20 6.87 2.46
N SER A 27 -14.41 7.25 1.46
CA SER A 27 -14.95 7.53 0.12
C SER A 27 -15.69 6.35 -0.50
N PRO A 28 -15.18 5.09 -0.44
CA PRO A 28 -15.90 3.94 -0.97
C PRO A 28 -17.26 3.68 -0.33
N TRP A 29 -17.42 3.95 0.97
CA TRP A 29 -18.74 3.85 1.62
C TRP A 29 -19.76 4.81 1.02
N ILE A 30 -19.31 6.00 0.61
CA ILE A 30 -20.16 7.04 0.04
C ILE A 30 -20.44 6.75 -1.44
N PHE A 31 -19.41 6.63 -2.27
CA PHE A 31 -19.60 6.59 -3.73
C PHE A 31 -20.25 5.29 -4.24
N LEU A 32 -20.22 4.20 -3.45
CA LEU A 32 -20.97 2.99 -3.78
C LEU A 32 -22.48 3.17 -3.61
N ARG A 33 -22.92 4.07 -2.73
CA ARG A 33 -24.34 4.33 -2.40
C ARG A 33 -24.94 5.51 -3.17
N LEU A 34 -24.11 6.34 -3.81
CA LEU A 34 -24.60 7.49 -4.57
C LEU A 34 -25.25 7.10 -5.91
N GLU A 35 -26.34 7.78 -6.21
CA GLU A 35 -27.03 7.70 -7.51
C GLU A 35 -26.49 8.73 -8.52
N ASN A 36 -26.08 9.91 -8.04
CA ASN A 36 -25.54 10.96 -8.90
C ASN A 36 -24.18 10.55 -9.50
N LYS A 37 -24.16 10.38 -10.82
CA LYS A 37 -22.98 9.95 -11.59
C LYS A 37 -21.79 10.89 -11.46
N ILE A 38 -22.02 12.20 -11.45
CA ILE A 38 -20.94 13.20 -11.37
C ILE A 38 -20.29 13.15 -10.00
N ALA A 39 -21.09 13.14 -8.94
CA ALA A 39 -20.60 13.04 -7.56
C ALA A 39 -19.80 11.73 -7.34
N LYS A 40 -20.28 10.62 -7.92
CA LYS A 40 -19.58 9.33 -7.87
C LYS A 40 -18.22 9.37 -8.55
N ILE A 41 -18.12 9.98 -9.74
CA ILE A 41 -16.85 10.13 -10.46
C ILE A 41 -15.88 11.01 -9.65
N ALA A 42 -16.36 12.15 -9.14
CA ALA A 42 -15.54 13.05 -8.33
C ALA A 42 -14.99 12.37 -7.07
N LEU A 43 -15.82 11.65 -6.31
CA LEU A 43 -15.38 10.91 -5.12
C LEU A 43 -14.45 9.74 -5.46
N THR A 44 -14.64 9.08 -6.60
CA THR A 44 -13.70 8.04 -7.06
C THR A 44 -12.35 8.67 -7.39
N GLY A 45 -12.32 9.84 -8.02
CA GLY A 45 -11.10 10.60 -8.28
C GLY A 45 -10.40 11.02 -6.99
N LEU A 46 -11.14 11.53 -6.01
CA LEU A 46 -10.62 11.89 -4.69
C LEU A 46 -10.04 10.66 -3.95
N TRP A 47 -10.73 9.52 -4.03
CA TRP A 47 -10.26 8.26 -3.47
C TRP A 47 -8.94 7.79 -4.08
N ILE A 48 -8.82 7.83 -5.42
CA ILE A 48 -7.58 7.50 -6.13
C ILE A 48 -6.46 8.49 -5.76
N LEU A 49 -6.76 9.79 -5.67
CA LEU A 49 -5.79 10.79 -5.26
C LEU A 49 -5.27 10.52 -3.83
N GLY A 50 -6.15 10.13 -2.91
CA GLY A 50 -5.78 9.71 -1.56
C GLY A 50 -4.83 8.51 -1.58
N ILE A 51 -5.14 7.47 -2.37
CA ILE A 51 -4.27 6.30 -2.56
C ILE A 51 -2.89 6.70 -3.06
N LEU A 52 -2.83 7.50 -4.13
CA LEU A 52 -1.57 7.95 -4.72
C LEU A 52 -0.77 8.78 -3.73
N THR A 53 -1.41 9.74 -3.05
CA THR A 53 -0.76 10.62 -2.08
C THR A 53 -0.15 9.81 -0.93
N LEU A 54 -0.92 8.87 -0.37
CA LEU A 54 -0.44 8.05 0.74
C LEU A 54 0.66 7.07 0.30
N SER A 55 0.58 6.55 -0.92
CA SER A 55 1.62 5.67 -1.49
C SER A 55 2.91 6.43 -1.78
N LEU A 56 2.81 7.64 -2.33
CA LEU A 56 3.98 8.51 -2.54
C LEU A 56 4.61 8.92 -1.20
N LEU A 57 3.80 9.19 -0.17
CA LEU A 57 4.29 9.46 1.18
C LEU A 57 5.03 8.24 1.74
N TYR A 58 4.44 7.05 1.61
CA TYR A 58 5.02 5.79 2.05
C TYR A 58 6.38 5.51 1.39
N LEU A 59 6.48 5.75 0.08
CA LEU A 59 7.70 5.56 -0.70
C LEU A 59 8.74 6.67 -0.46
N GLY A 60 8.46 7.64 0.42
CA GLY A 60 9.33 8.78 0.68
C GLY A 60 9.48 9.75 -0.50
N LEU A 61 8.60 9.68 -1.50
CA LEU A 61 8.64 10.57 -2.67
C LEU A 61 8.09 11.97 -2.41
N LEU A 62 7.48 12.18 -1.23
CA LEU A 62 6.97 13.48 -0.77
C LEU A 62 7.86 14.14 0.30
N VAL A 63 8.90 13.47 0.79
CA VAL A 63 9.75 13.94 1.89
C VAL A 63 11.21 13.93 1.44
N ASP A 64 11.95 14.99 1.76
CA ASP A 64 13.38 15.11 1.47
C ASP A 64 14.21 14.26 2.44
N SER A 65 14.14 12.94 2.30
CA SER A 65 14.96 11.96 3.03
C SER A 65 15.52 10.90 2.08
N TYR A 66 16.75 10.45 2.32
CA TYR A 66 17.44 9.47 1.47
C TYR A 66 16.62 8.17 1.31
N LEU A 67 16.60 7.63 0.08
CA LEU A 67 15.82 6.46 -0.32
C LEU A 67 16.76 5.27 -0.57
N GLY A 68 16.85 4.35 0.39
CA GLY A 68 17.52 3.04 0.26
C GLY A 68 17.18 2.08 1.41
N PRO A 69 17.18 0.74 1.22
CA PRO A 69 17.50 -0.02 0.02
C PRO A 69 16.22 -0.38 -0.75
N GLN A 70 15.87 0.49 -1.69
CA GLN A 70 14.90 0.30 -2.78
C GLN A 70 13.41 0.55 -2.46
N LEU A 71 13.16 1.63 -1.70
CA LEU A 71 11.89 2.37 -1.53
C LEU A 71 10.98 1.92 -0.38
N GLY A 72 11.60 1.68 0.77
CA GLY A 72 10.91 1.85 2.04
C GLY A 72 11.61 1.21 3.24
N PHE A 73 12.63 1.92 3.76
CA PHE A 73 13.16 1.91 5.14
C PHE A 73 14.50 1.20 5.43
N ASN A 74 15.08 1.62 6.57
CA ASN A 74 16.34 1.20 7.17
C ASN A 74 16.29 -0.24 7.72
N GLU A 75 17.40 -0.68 8.32
CA GLU A 75 17.58 -1.94 9.06
C GLU A 75 16.47 -2.36 10.07
N ASN A 76 15.53 -1.48 10.43
CA ASN A 76 14.38 -1.75 11.33
C ASN A 76 13.03 -1.87 10.58
N GLY A 77 13.04 -1.73 9.26
CA GLY A 77 11.84 -1.75 8.42
C GLY A 77 10.97 -0.49 8.53
N ASN A 78 9.83 -0.52 7.83
CA ASN A 78 8.93 0.63 7.68
C ASN A 78 7.78 0.59 8.72
N PRO A 79 7.71 1.54 9.67
CA PRO A 79 6.64 1.60 10.67
C PRO A 79 5.26 1.88 10.05
N MET A 80 5.22 2.40 8.82
CA MET A 80 3.98 2.65 8.08
C MET A 80 3.47 1.41 7.32
N ASN A 81 4.21 0.29 7.29
CA ASN A 81 3.77 -0.96 6.63
C ASN A 81 2.37 -1.39 7.09
N TRP A 82 2.22 -1.63 8.39
CA TRP A 82 0.95 -2.07 8.97
C TRP A 82 -0.15 -1.03 8.79
N PHE A 83 0.19 0.25 8.87
CA PHE A 83 -0.77 1.32 8.61
C PHE A 83 -1.33 1.24 7.18
N MET A 84 -0.47 1.14 6.17
CA MET A 84 -0.90 1.00 4.77
C MET A 84 -1.78 -0.23 4.57
N ILE A 85 -1.33 -1.39 5.06
CA ILE A 85 -2.04 -2.67 4.94
C ILE A 85 -3.45 -2.55 5.54
N MET A 86 -3.57 -2.04 6.76
CA MET A 86 -4.86 -1.87 7.43
C MET A 86 -5.78 -0.91 6.68
N ILE A 87 -5.27 0.23 6.21
CA ILE A 87 -6.06 1.20 5.44
C ILE A 87 -6.55 0.59 4.13
N GLY A 88 -5.72 -0.18 3.42
CA GLY A 88 -6.14 -0.89 2.22
C GLY A 88 -7.24 -1.91 2.48
N LEU A 89 -7.08 -2.76 3.49
CA LEU A 89 -8.11 -3.75 3.86
C LEU A 89 -9.45 -3.07 4.24
N LEU A 90 -9.40 -1.99 5.02
CA LEU A 90 -10.58 -1.21 5.39
C LEU A 90 -11.23 -0.54 4.17
N SER A 91 -10.44 -0.11 3.18
CA SER A 91 -10.95 0.46 1.92
C SER A 91 -11.66 -0.58 1.04
N ALA A 92 -11.27 -1.85 1.14
CA ALA A 92 -11.90 -2.95 0.41
C ALA A 92 -13.23 -3.42 1.04
N ALA A 93 -13.38 -3.29 2.36
CA ALA A 93 -14.57 -3.71 3.11
C ALA A 93 -15.92 -3.23 2.51
N PRO A 94 -16.11 -1.96 2.13
CA PRO A 94 -17.37 -1.51 1.52
C PRO A 94 -17.69 -2.20 0.19
N PHE A 95 -16.69 -2.62 -0.59
CA PHE A 95 -16.92 -3.39 -1.81
C PHE A 95 -17.38 -4.81 -1.49
N ALA A 96 -16.73 -5.47 -0.53
CA ALA A 96 -17.13 -6.80 -0.06
C ALA A 96 -18.54 -6.79 0.55
N PHE A 97 -18.87 -5.79 1.37
CA PHE A 97 -20.20 -5.59 1.94
C PHE A 97 -21.25 -5.37 0.84
N THR A 98 -20.96 -4.53 -0.15
CA THR A 98 -21.89 -4.25 -1.25
C THR A 98 -22.07 -5.48 -2.16
N ALA A 99 -21.02 -6.27 -2.37
CA ALA A 99 -21.07 -7.54 -3.08
C ALA A 99 -21.93 -8.58 -2.36
N TYR A 100 -21.75 -8.71 -1.04
CA TYR A 100 -22.52 -9.62 -0.20
C TYR A 100 -24.01 -9.29 -0.20
N ASN A 101 -24.38 -8.02 -0.31
CA ASN A 101 -25.78 -7.61 -0.41
C ASN A 101 -26.36 -7.70 -1.83
N GLY A 102 -25.64 -8.27 -2.81
CA GLY A 102 -26.09 -8.37 -4.20
C GLY A 102 -26.19 -7.02 -4.94
N ASN A 103 -25.73 -5.93 -4.33
CA ASN A 103 -25.93 -4.56 -4.83
C ASN A 103 -24.72 -4.01 -5.60
N LEU A 104 -23.67 -4.82 -5.78
CA LEU A 104 -22.44 -4.37 -6.43
C LEU A 104 -22.64 -4.23 -7.94
N LYS A 105 -22.81 -3.00 -8.41
CA LYS A 105 -22.92 -2.69 -9.84
C LYS A 105 -21.62 -3.02 -10.57
N LYS A 106 -21.71 -3.85 -11.62
CA LYS A 106 -20.57 -4.28 -12.48
C LYS A 106 -19.44 -4.95 -11.68
N PRO A 107 -19.68 -6.14 -11.10
CA PRO A 107 -18.79 -6.80 -10.14
C PRO A 107 -17.34 -6.92 -10.63
N ILE A 108 -17.13 -7.33 -11.88
CA ILE A 108 -15.79 -7.49 -12.48
C ILE A 108 -15.04 -6.15 -12.54
N ARG A 109 -15.70 -5.07 -12.97
CA ARG A 109 -15.03 -3.76 -13.09
C ARG A 109 -14.72 -3.19 -11.71
N SER A 110 -15.63 -3.35 -10.75
CA SER A 110 -15.43 -2.91 -9.37
C SER A 110 -14.33 -3.71 -8.67
N SER A 111 -14.28 -5.04 -8.88
CA SER A 111 -13.24 -5.89 -8.32
C SER A 111 -11.87 -5.58 -8.93
N MET A 112 -11.78 -5.35 -10.24
CA MET A 112 -10.52 -4.92 -10.87
C MET A 112 -10.04 -3.56 -10.36
N LEU A 113 -10.95 -2.58 -10.21
CA LEU A 113 -10.60 -1.26 -9.68
C LEU A 113 -10.01 -1.36 -8.26
N ILE A 114 -10.65 -2.10 -7.37
CA ILE A 114 -10.12 -2.30 -6.00
C ILE A 114 -8.80 -3.08 -6.02
N GLY A 115 -8.64 -4.05 -6.93
CA GLY A 115 -7.39 -4.80 -7.08
C GLY A 115 -6.21 -3.90 -7.41
N VAL A 116 -6.35 -3.03 -8.42
CA VAL A 116 -5.31 -2.08 -8.81
C VAL A 116 -5.05 -1.06 -7.68
N ALA A 117 -6.11 -0.55 -7.06
CA ALA A 117 -5.99 0.37 -5.93
C ALA A 117 -5.22 -0.24 -4.76
N LEU A 118 -5.51 -1.50 -4.40
CA LEU A 118 -4.81 -2.23 -3.35
C LEU A 118 -3.37 -2.53 -3.75
N LEU A 119 -3.11 -2.94 -5.00
CA LEU A 119 -1.75 -3.20 -5.45
C LEU A 119 -0.85 -1.96 -5.29
N ILE A 120 -1.37 -0.78 -5.62
CA ILE A 120 -0.64 0.49 -5.45
C ILE A 120 -0.47 0.82 -3.97
N LEU A 121 -1.53 0.72 -3.18
CA LEU A 121 -1.54 1.15 -1.79
C LEU A 121 -0.77 0.20 -0.87
N ILE A 122 -1.12 -1.08 -0.87
CA ILE A 122 -0.59 -2.07 0.06
C ILE A 122 0.54 -2.89 -0.54
N GLY A 123 0.71 -2.94 -1.87
CA GLY A 123 1.75 -3.74 -2.52
C GLY A 123 3.15 -3.47 -1.97
N PRO A 124 3.65 -2.22 -2.02
CA PRO A 124 4.96 -1.87 -1.44
C PRO A 124 5.07 -2.21 0.05
N ALA A 125 4.01 -1.95 0.82
CA ALA A 125 3.97 -2.24 2.25
C ALA A 125 4.03 -3.74 2.58
N VAL A 126 3.32 -4.56 1.82
CA VAL A 126 3.32 -6.01 1.96
C VAL A 126 4.67 -6.56 1.53
N PHE A 127 5.20 -6.11 0.38
CA PHE A 127 6.53 -6.50 -0.10
C PHE A 127 7.58 -6.24 0.97
N ASN A 128 7.67 -5.00 1.48
CA ASN A 128 8.66 -4.62 2.48
C ASN A 128 8.46 -5.38 3.79
N SER A 129 7.21 -5.52 4.26
CA SER A 129 6.92 -6.24 5.51
C SER A 129 7.31 -7.71 5.42
N VAL A 130 7.03 -8.38 4.29
CA VAL A 130 7.33 -9.80 4.10
C VAL A 130 8.82 -10.01 3.92
N ALA A 131 9.45 -9.29 3.00
CA ALA A 131 10.88 -9.43 2.73
C ALA A 131 11.72 -9.19 3.99
N PHE A 132 11.41 -8.12 4.73
CA PHE A 132 12.09 -7.82 5.98
C PHE A 132 11.90 -8.90 7.05
N THR A 133 10.66 -9.37 7.22
CA THR A 133 10.34 -10.40 8.24
C THR A 133 11.03 -11.72 7.92
N VAL A 134 11.00 -12.15 6.66
CA VAL A 134 11.61 -13.41 6.22
C VAL A 134 13.12 -13.36 6.42
N TYR A 135 13.77 -12.29 5.94
CA TYR A 135 15.21 -12.12 6.08
C TYR A 135 15.67 -12.13 7.54
N THR A 136 15.00 -11.36 8.41
CA THR A 136 15.38 -11.26 9.82
C THR A 136 15.06 -12.50 10.64
N GLN A 137 14.00 -13.25 10.31
CA GLN A 137 13.65 -14.50 10.99
C GLN A 137 14.64 -15.63 10.71
N GLU A 138 15.30 -15.61 9.56
CA GLU A 138 16.35 -16.57 9.21
C GLU A 138 17.74 -16.19 9.76
N GLY A 139 17.81 -15.11 10.55
CA GLY A 139 19.05 -14.61 11.16
C GLY A 139 19.83 -13.65 10.27
N GLY A 140 19.20 -13.12 9.21
CA GLY A 140 19.77 -12.09 8.37
C GLY A 140 20.02 -10.80 9.14
N GLU A 141 21.24 -10.29 9.05
CA GLU A 141 21.69 -9.05 9.70
C GLU A 141 22.01 -7.98 8.65
N TRP A 142 22.14 -6.74 9.12
CA TRP A 142 22.52 -5.61 8.30
C TRP A 142 23.93 -5.17 8.69
N LYS A 143 24.74 -4.78 7.71
CA LYS A 143 26.07 -4.21 7.93
C LYS A 143 26.19 -2.87 7.22
N CYS A 144 27.08 -2.03 7.72
CA CYS A 144 27.50 -0.82 7.06
C CYS A 144 27.99 -1.13 5.63
N GLY A 145 27.54 -0.31 4.67
CA GLY A 145 27.93 -0.40 3.28
C GLY A 145 29.44 -0.28 3.09
N ASP A 146 29.97 -1.04 2.14
CA ASP A 146 31.40 -1.07 1.83
C ASP A 146 31.81 0.09 0.87
N ASP A 147 30.90 1.01 0.54
CA ASP A 147 31.13 2.09 -0.44
C ASP A 147 31.93 3.24 0.21
N PRO A 148 33.16 3.53 -0.26
CA PRO A 148 34.00 4.59 0.31
C PRO A 148 33.44 6.01 0.10
N MET A 149 32.47 6.21 -0.79
CA MET A 149 31.83 7.50 -1.06
C MET A 149 30.61 7.76 -0.18
N TYR A 150 29.89 6.71 0.23
CA TYR A 150 28.64 6.81 1.00
C TYR A 150 28.77 6.26 2.44
N GLY A 151 29.87 5.59 2.78
CA GLY A 151 30.14 5.11 4.14
C GLY A 151 28.99 4.29 4.75
N CYS A 152 28.74 4.48 6.04
CA CYS A 152 27.61 3.85 6.76
C CYS A 152 26.28 4.58 6.60
N GLU A 153 26.09 5.38 5.54
CA GLU A 153 24.76 5.95 5.24
C GLU A 153 23.80 4.91 4.67
N VAL A 154 24.32 3.76 4.22
CA VAL A 154 23.54 2.67 3.63
C VAL A 154 23.88 1.36 4.32
N ASP A 155 22.88 0.75 4.95
CA ASP A 155 22.98 -0.62 5.43
C ASP A 155 22.71 -1.60 4.29
N ILE A 156 23.56 -2.61 4.18
CA ILE A 156 23.45 -3.69 3.20
C ILE A 156 23.28 -5.03 3.93
N PRO A 157 22.57 -6.00 3.33
CA PRO A 157 22.42 -7.31 3.94
C PRO A 157 23.77 -8.00 4.10
N THR A 158 24.04 -8.60 5.26
CA THR A 158 25.21 -9.46 5.47
C THR A 158 25.12 -10.74 4.64
N GLN A 159 23.90 -11.17 4.31
CA GLN A 159 23.60 -12.35 3.49
C GLN A 159 22.77 -11.93 2.26
N PRO A 160 23.41 -11.49 1.17
CA PRO A 160 22.70 -10.97 -0.01
C PRO A 160 21.80 -12.00 -0.71
N GLU A 161 22.18 -13.29 -0.68
CA GLU A 161 21.39 -14.37 -1.30
C GLU A 161 20.08 -14.61 -0.54
N ASP A 162 20.14 -14.62 0.79
CA ASP A 162 18.95 -14.78 1.65
C ASP A 162 18.02 -13.55 1.55
N TRP A 163 18.62 -12.35 1.40
CA TRP A 163 17.85 -11.14 1.12
C TRP A 163 17.13 -11.20 -0.24
N ASP A 164 17.79 -11.65 -1.31
CA ASP A 164 17.16 -11.83 -2.62
C ASP A 164 16.00 -12.84 -2.57
N MET A 165 16.19 -13.97 -1.87
CA MET A 165 15.12 -14.93 -1.65
C MET A 165 13.93 -14.32 -0.91
N ALA A 166 14.19 -13.55 0.15
CA ALA A 166 13.16 -12.86 0.92
C ALA A 166 12.40 -11.82 0.07
N GLN A 167 13.10 -11.09 -0.79
CA GLN A 167 12.49 -10.15 -1.74
C GLN A 167 11.60 -10.88 -2.76
N ASN A 168 12.04 -12.02 -3.31
CA ASN A 168 11.23 -12.83 -4.21
C ASN A 168 9.93 -13.30 -3.55
N LEU A 169 10.00 -13.75 -2.29
CA LEU A 169 8.81 -14.09 -1.52
C LEU A 169 7.91 -12.87 -1.27
N GLY A 170 8.50 -11.73 -0.94
CA GLY A 170 7.80 -10.45 -0.83
C GLY A 170 7.02 -10.09 -2.10
N LEU A 171 7.62 -10.27 -3.28
CA LEU A 171 6.98 -10.02 -4.58
C LEU A 171 5.79 -10.94 -4.82
N VAL A 172 5.90 -12.23 -4.47
CA VAL A 172 4.80 -13.17 -4.60
C VAL A 172 3.63 -12.74 -3.72
N VAL A 173 3.88 -12.46 -2.44
CA VAL A 173 2.82 -12.13 -1.47
C VAL A 173 2.15 -10.79 -1.79
N CYS A 174 2.93 -9.78 -2.21
CA CYS A 174 2.38 -8.46 -2.53
C CYS A 174 1.44 -8.45 -3.75
N ASN A 175 1.57 -9.43 -4.65
CA ASN A 175 0.65 -9.64 -5.76
C ASN A 175 -0.54 -10.55 -5.38
N LEU A 176 -0.28 -11.64 -4.64
CA LEU A 176 -1.30 -12.61 -4.26
C LEU A 176 -2.36 -12.01 -3.33
N LEU A 177 -1.97 -11.15 -2.39
CA LEU A 177 -2.92 -10.59 -1.42
C LEU A 177 -4.00 -9.72 -2.11
N PRO A 178 -3.67 -8.69 -2.92
CA PRO A 178 -4.67 -7.96 -3.70
C PRO A 178 -5.49 -8.89 -4.61
N ALA A 179 -4.84 -9.83 -5.31
CA ALA A 179 -5.54 -10.76 -6.21
C ALA A 179 -6.57 -11.62 -5.47
N SER A 180 -6.25 -12.09 -4.26
CA SER A 180 -7.18 -12.87 -3.43
C SER A 180 -8.41 -12.05 -3.02
N ILE A 181 -8.23 -10.77 -2.69
CA ILE A 181 -9.33 -9.86 -2.33
C ILE A 181 -10.24 -9.62 -3.55
N VAL A 182 -9.66 -9.40 -4.73
CA VAL A 182 -10.41 -9.27 -5.99
C VAL A 182 -11.24 -10.51 -6.26
N PHE A 183 -10.62 -11.68 -6.14
CA PHE A 183 -11.29 -12.96 -6.37
C PHE A 183 -12.44 -13.18 -5.38
N CYS A 184 -12.21 -12.92 -4.09
CA CYS A 184 -13.24 -13.02 -3.06
C CYS A 184 -14.43 -12.11 -3.34
N ILE A 185 -14.21 -10.82 -3.61
CA ILE A 185 -15.30 -9.86 -3.90
C ILE A 185 -16.08 -10.29 -5.15
N TRP A 186 -15.37 -10.69 -6.20
CA TRP A 186 -16.01 -11.15 -7.44
C TRP A 186 -16.83 -12.42 -7.21
N PHE A 187 -16.28 -13.40 -6.50
CA PHE A 187 -16.93 -14.67 -6.22
C PHE A 187 -18.17 -14.50 -5.34
N ILE A 188 -18.07 -13.71 -4.27
CA ILE A 188 -19.22 -13.35 -3.42
C ILE A 188 -20.30 -12.70 -4.27
N SER A 189 -19.93 -11.72 -5.10
CA SER A 189 -20.91 -11.02 -5.93
C SER A 189 -21.60 -11.92 -6.95
N ARG A 190 -20.93 -12.97 -7.46
CA ARG A 190 -21.56 -13.94 -8.36
C ARG A 190 -22.60 -14.79 -7.64
N ARG A 191 -22.25 -15.30 -6.45
CA ARG A 191 -23.16 -16.14 -5.66
C ARG A 191 -24.43 -15.41 -5.22
N MET A 192 -24.36 -14.10 -4.99
CA MET A 192 -25.52 -13.31 -4.57
C MET A 192 -26.38 -12.82 -5.75
N ALA A 193 -25.93 -13.04 -6.99
CA ALA A 193 -26.69 -12.72 -8.21
C ALA A 193 -27.47 -13.93 -8.76
N GLU A 194 -27.18 -15.13 -8.25
CA GLU A 194 -27.93 -16.38 -8.45
C GLU A 194 -29.09 -16.47 -7.45
#